data_AF-A0AAX0B023-F1
#
_entry.id   AF-A0AAX0B023-F1
#
_cell.length_a   1.000
_cell.length_b   1.000
_cell.length_c   1.000
_cell.angle_alpha   90.00
_cell.angle_beta   90.00
_cell.angle_gamma   90.00
#
_symmetry.space_group_name_H-M   'P 1'
#
loop_
_entity.id
_entity.type
_entity.pdbx_description
1 polymer ?
#
loop_
_entity_poly.entity_id
_entity_poly.type
_entity_poly.pdbx_seq_one_letter_code
_entity_poly.pdbx_strand_id
1 'polypeptide(L)'
;MKNEYMKNLVIKIIFKTVDGIIGVGDLKESTKEVFKVENVELKNIGSELFIPNIKEPNKKNIGLINIYKSKVIWYQEIYPEWKDEEEEI
;
A
#
# COMPACT_ATOMS: atom_id res chain seq x y z
N MET A 1 -1.06 -25.97 -16.99
CA MET A 1 -1.62 -24.60 -17.00
C MET A 1 -1.58 -24.07 -15.57
N LYS A 2 -0.62 -23.21 -15.24
CA LYS A 2 -0.50 -22.50 -13.95
C LYS A 2 0.03 -21.11 -14.34
N ASN A 3 -0.73 -20.03 -14.15
CA ASN A 3 -0.28 -18.61 -14.08
C ASN A 3 -1.26 -17.53 -14.57
N GLU A 4 -2.55 -17.81 -14.76
CA GLU A 4 -3.51 -16.70 -15.00
C GLU A 4 -4.18 -16.17 -13.73
N TYR A 5 -4.40 -17.00 -12.73
CA TYR A 5 -5.07 -16.60 -11.48
C TYR A 5 -4.17 -15.79 -10.51
N MET A 6 -2.85 -15.78 -10.71
CA MET A 6 -1.92 -14.96 -9.92
C MET A 6 -2.03 -13.46 -10.23
N LYS A 7 -2.67 -13.06 -11.35
CA LYS A 7 -2.72 -11.65 -11.77
C LYS A 7 -3.71 -10.78 -10.98
N ASN A 8 -4.66 -11.37 -10.27
CA ASN A 8 -5.74 -10.61 -9.61
C ASN A 8 -5.70 -10.67 -8.08
N LEU A 9 -4.65 -11.24 -7.48
CA LEU A 9 -4.50 -11.23 -6.03
C LEU A 9 -4.08 -9.81 -5.60
N VAL A 10 -5.05 -8.99 -5.19
CA VAL A 10 -4.76 -7.65 -4.67
C VAL A 10 -4.16 -7.81 -3.28
N ILE A 11 -2.83 -7.80 -3.20
CA ILE A 11 -2.09 -7.76 -1.95
C ILE A 11 -2.22 -6.34 -1.41
N LYS A 12 -2.63 -6.18 -0.15
CA LYS A 12 -2.58 -4.87 0.51
C LYS A 12 -1.24 -4.68 1.20
N ILE A 13 -0.73 -3.46 1.21
CA ILE A 13 0.47 -3.11 1.97
C ILE A 13 0.17 -1.97 2.93
N ILE A 14 0.60 -2.12 4.17
CA ILE A 14 0.69 -1.05 5.16
C ILE A 14 2.16 -0.70 5.30
N PHE A 15 2.50 0.58 5.23
CA PHE A 15 3.87 1.03 5.36
C PHE A 15 3.98 2.26 6.27
N LYS A 16 5.15 2.41 6.87
CA LYS A 16 5.57 3.62 7.58
C LYS A 16 6.92 4.06 7.05
N THR A 17 7.03 5.34 6.69
CA THR A 17 8.27 5.93 6.19
C THR A 17 9.05 6.66 7.28
N VAL A 18 10.32 6.97 6.98
CA VAL A 18 11.26 7.66 7.89
C VAL A 18 10.79 9.06 8.30
N ASP A 19 10.00 9.72 7.47
CA ASP A 19 9.37 11.04 7.72
C ASP A 19 8.03 10.92 8.50
N GLY A 20 7.67 9.71 8.95
CA GLY A 20 6.53 9.47 9.81
C GLY A 20 5.20 9.26 9.08
N ILE A 21 5.17 9.34 7.74
CA ILE A 21 3.97 9.07 6.95
C ILE A 21 3.60 7.59 7.10
N ILE A 22 2.32 7.33 7.34
CA ILE A 22 1.74 5.99 7.33
C ILE A 22 0.82 5.89 6.11
N GLY A 23 0.93 4.83 5.34
CA GLY A 23 0.06 4.60 4.19
C GLY A 23 -0.48 3.18 4.17
N VAL A 24 -1.66 3.04 3.58
CA VAL A 24 -2.25 1.76 3.21
C VAL A 24 -2.69 1.81 1.75
N GLY A 25 -2.42 0.77 0.98
CA GLY A 25 -2.88 0.70 -0.40
C GLY A 25 -2.71 -0.68 -1.00
N ASP A 26 -3.00 -0.78 -2.29
CA ASP A 26 -2.96 -2.00 -3.07
C ASP A 26 -1.56 -2.15 -3.69
N LEU A 27 -0.79 -3.14 -3.23
CA LEU A 27 0.52 -3.45 -3.77
C LEU A 27 0.36 -4.08 -5.15
N LYS A 28 0.83 -3.37 -6.19
CA LYS A 28 0.82 -3.85 -7.57
C LYS A 28 2.11 -4.57 -7.93
N GLU A 29 3.23 -4.04 -7.47
CA GLU A 29 4.54 -4.59 -7.78
C GLU A 29 5.51 -4.31 -6.63
N SER A 30 6.36 -5.28 -6.31
CA SER A 30 7.41 -5.16 -5.30
C SER A 30 8.72 -5.59 -5.93
N THR A 31 9.63 -4.64 -6.13
CA THR A 31 10.99 -4.93 -6.61
C THR A 31 11.95 -4.98 -5.43
N LYS A 32 13.25 -5.16 -5.67
CA LYS A 32 14.25 -5.07 -4.59
C LYS A 32 14.33 -3.67 -3.97
N GLU A 33 13.96 -2.62 -4.69
CA GLU A 33 14.22 -1.23 -4.30
C GLU A 33 12.95 -0.41 -4.03
N VAL A 34 11.82 -0.78 -4.64
CA VAL A 34 10.60 0.04 -4.64
C VAL A 34 9.35 -0.82 -4.43
N PHE A 35 8.37 -0.27 -3.72
CA PHE A 35 6.98 -0.72 -3.73
C PHE A 35 6.17 0.18 -4.66
N LYS A 36 5.44 -0.41 -5.60
CA LYS A 36 4.46 0.27 -6.45
C LYS A 36 3.07 0.02 -5.87
N VAL A 37 2.42 1.08 -5.40
CA VAL A 37 1.18 0.98 -4.61
C VAL A 37 0.10 1.87 -5.22
N GLU A 38 -1.09 1.32 -5.45
CA GLU A 38 -2.28 2.04 -5.92
C GLU A 38 -3.30 2.27 -4.80
N ASN A 39 -4.24 3.19 -5.04
CA ASN A 39 -5.33 3.51 -4.12
C ASN A 39 -4.84 3.79 -2.70
N VAL A 40 -3.74 4.55 -2.58
CA VAL A 40 -3.07 4.76 -1.31
C VAL A 40 -3.81 5.78 -0.47
N GLU A 41 -4.25 5.36 0.71
CA GLU A 41 -4.70 6.25 1.77
C GLU A 41 -3.53 6.57 2.69
N LEU A 42 -3.10 7.83 2.71
CA LEU A 42 -2.10 8.31 3.67
C LEU A 42 -2.77 8.82 4.96
N LYS A 43 -2.20 8.43 6.11
CA LYS A 43 -2.56 8.89 7.45
C LYS A 43 -1.35 9.47 8.17
N ASN A 44 -1.59 10.43 9.07
CA ASN A 44 -0.57 11.05 9.90
C ASN A 44 0.56 11.68 9.07
N ILE A 45 0.17 12.53 8.11
CA ILE A 45 1.12 13.43 7.45
C ILE A 45 1.57 14.39 8.56
N GLY A 46 2.76 14.17 9.11
CA GLY A 46 3.29 14.99 10.19
C GLY A 46 3.12 16.47 9.88
N SER A 47 2.83 17.26 10.91
CA SER A 47 2.55 18.70 10.89
C SER A 47 3.62 19.60 10.25
N GLU A 48 4.66 19.03 9.66
CA GLU A 48 5.80 19.73 9.04
C GLU A 48 5.69 19.83 7.50
N LEU A 49 4.73 19.14 6.87
CA LEU A 49 4.37 19.43 5.48
C LEU A 49 3.36 20.59 5.43
N PHE A 50 3.87 21.83 5.51
CA PHE A 50 3.05 23.02 5.31
C PHE A 50 2.58 23.09 3.85
N ILE A 51 1.39 22.54 3.58
CA ILE A 51 0.66 22.74 2.33
C ILE A 51 -0.39 23.82 2.61
N PRO A 52 -0.25 25.04 2.07
CA PRO A 52 -1.25 26.08 2.31
C PRO A 52 -2.62 25.66 1.73
N ASN A 53 -3.70 25.98 2.48
CA ASN A 53 -5.14 25.76 2.17
C ASN A 53 -5.82 24.40 2.50
N ILE A 54 -5.26 23.55 3.36
CA ILE A 54 -5.96 22.32 3.78
C ILE A 54 -6.61 22.48 5.16
N LYS A 55 -7.96 22.36 5.21
CA LYS A 55 -8.79 22.45 6.42
C LYS A 55 -8.88 21.16 7.23
N GLU A 56 -8.45 20.02 6.69
CA GLU A 56 -8.53 18.71 7.35
C GLU A 56 -7.18 17.96 7.23
N PRO A 57 -6.44 17.75 8.32
CA PRO A 57 -5.05 17.30 8.23
C PRO A 57 -4.85 15.84 7.82
N ASN A 58 -5.90 15.02 7.74
CA ASN A 58 -5.72 13.58 8.02
C ASN A 58 -6.60 12.64 7.18
N LYS A 59 -6.38 12.61 5.86
CA LYS A 59 -6.50 11.45 4.96
C LYS A 59 -6.41 11.93 3.52
N LYS A 60 -5.39 11.51 2.78
CA LYS A 60 -5.27 11.81 1.35
C LYS A 60 -5.33 10.50 0.57
N ASN A 61 -6.33 10.38 -0.30
CA ASN A 61 -6.36 9.35 -1.33
C ASN A 61 -5.41 9.80 -2.45
N ILE A 62 -4.30 9.10 -2.56
CA ILE A 62 -3.36 9.22 -3.67
C ILE A 62 -3.61 8.02 -4.59
N GLY A 63 -3.58 8.25 -5.90
CA GLY A 63 -3.73 7.18 -6.88
C GLY A 63 -2.54 6.21 -6.83
N LEU A 64 -1.63 6.31 -7.79
CA LEU A 64 -0.44 5.48 -7.88
C LEU A 64 0.77 6.20 -7.25
N ILE A 65 1.50 5.51 -6.37
CA ILE A 65 2.79 5.97 -5.84
C ILE A 65 3.87 4.90 -5.93
N ASN A 66 5.11 5.37 -6.04
CA ASN A 66 6.32 4.57 -5.88
C ASN A 66 6.96 4.91 -4.54
N ILE A 67 7.18 3.91 -3.68
CA ILE A 67 7.77 4.07 -2.36
C ILE A 67 9.13 3.38 -2.36
N TYR A 68 10.20 4.15 -2.18
CA TYR A 68 11.53 3.57 -2.04
C TYR A 68 11.66 2.81 -0.72
N LYS A 69 12.11 1.56 -0.76
CA LYS A 69 12.30 0.72 0.44
C LYS A 69 13.30 1.34 1.42
N SER A 70 14.28 2.10 0.92
CA SER A 70 15.23 2.86 1.74
C SER A 70 14.59 3.97 2.59
N LYS A 71 13.36 4.35 2.29
CA LYS A 71 12.57 5.35 3.03
C LYS A 71 11.52 4.71 3.94
N VAL A 72 11.38 3.38 3.93
CA VAL A 72 10.41 2.63 4.73
C VAL A 72 11.09 2.10 5.97
N ILE A 73 10.60 2.47 7.15
CA ILE A 73 11.11 1.93 8.42
C ILE A 73 10.44 0.61 8.79
N TRP A 74 9.21 0.40 8.31
CA TRP A 74 8.42 -0.79 8.57
C TRP A 74 7.33 -0.94 7.53
N TYR A 75 7.01 -2.18 7.15
CA TYR A 75 5.86 -2.50 6.32
C TYR A 75 5.29 -3.89 6.65
N GLN A 76 4.04 -4.11 6.27
CA GLN A 76 3.36 -5.40 6.31
C GLN A 76 2.56 -5.60 5.04
N GLU A 77 2.79 -6.73 4.37
CA GLU A 77 1.99 -7.21 3.25
C GLU A 77 0.86 -8.10 3.79
N ILE A 78 -0.36 -7.83 3.34
CA ILE A 78 -1.58 -8.54 3.72
C ILE A 78 -2.07 -9.27 2.48
N TYR A 79 -2.00 -10.59 2.55
CA TYR A 79 -2.47 -11.48 1.50
C TYR A 79 -3.93 -11.82 1.77
N PRO A 80 -4.82 -11.79 0.76
CA PRO A 80 -6.17 -12.28 0.94
C PRO A 80 -6.15 -13.76 1.34
N GLU A 81 -7.04 -14.12 2.27
CA GLU A 81 -7.23 -15.50 2.68
C GLU A 81 -7.76 -16.30 1.48
N TRP A 82 -7.11 -17.43 1.19
CA TRP A 82 -7.63 -18.39 0.24
C TRP A 82 -8.84 -19.05 0.88
N LYS A 83 -10.02 -18.86 0.29
CA LYS A 83 -11.11 -19.83 0.49
C LYS A 83 -10.86 -20.89 -0.54
N ASP A 84 -10.37 -22.05 -0.10
CA ASP A 84 -10.56 -23.25 -0.90
C ASP A 84 -12.08 -23.40 -1.03
N GLU A 85 -12.61 -23.21 -2.24
CA GLU A 85 -13.92 -23.74 -2.56
C GLU A 85 -13.75 -25.26 -2.46
N GLU A 86 -14.05 -25.83 -1.29
CA GLU A 86 -14.19 -27.27 -1.13
C GLU A 86 -15.14 -27.75 -2.23
N GLU A 87 -14.64 -28.71 -3.00
CA GLU A 87 -15.32 -29.37 -4.11
C GLU A 87 -16.77 -29.69 -3.74
N GLU A 88 -17.74 -29.02 -4.37
CA GLU A 88 -19.07 -29.62 -4.51
C GLU A 88 -18.94 -30.80 -5.48
N ILE A 89 -18.85 -32.01 -4.92
CA ILE A 89 -18.93 -33.31 -5.61
C ILE A 89 -20.40 -33.64 -5.89
#